data_AF-A0A093CP84-F1
#
_entry.id   AF-A0A093CP84-F1
#
_cell.length_a   1.000
_cell.length_b   1.000
_cell.length_c   1.000
_cell.angle_alpha   90.00
_cell.angle_beta   90.00
_cell.angle_gamma   90.00
#
_symmetry.space_group_name_H-M   'P 1'
#
loop_
_entity.id
_entity.type
_entity.pdbx_description
1 polymer ?
#
loop_
_entity_poly.entity_id
_entity_poly.type
_entity_poly.pdbx_seq_one_letter_code
_entity_poly.pdbx_strand_id
1 'polypeptide(L)'
;RIVLMDDAMDCLMSFSDFLFAFQIQFYYSEFLESVAVIYQDLLAGKNPNTVIVPTSSSGQHRQRQPSNDCSPLDGVEASLFYQCLESLCDRSKYSCPPSALVKEMLSSAQRLTFYGFLMALAKDQGINRALGALPDKGDLFLDPAMDQELEKLVAQVSGLSVSGPTSFSGDTANLPVRNSPRINSPWKPLHHRRKMDAESEGSNEETDSSGN
;
A
#
# COMPACT_ATOMS: atom_id res chain seq x y z
N ARG A 1 5.48 3.74 -8.77
CA ARG A 1 6.03 2.70 -7.85
C ARG A 1 6.17 3.30 -6.46
N ILE A 2 5.17 3.14 -5.57
CA ILE A 2 5.12 3.62 -4.17
C ILE A 2 6.08 4.80 -3.92
N VAL A 3 5.86 5.85 -4.71
CA VAL A 3 6.53 7.13 -4.62
C VAL A 3 5.73 7.92 -3.60
N LEU A 4 5.79 7.48 -2.35
CA LEU A 4 5.15 8.18 -1.22
C LEU A 4 6.17 8.97 -0.39
N MET A 5 7.45 8.97 -0.80
CA MET A 5 8.55 9.32 0.09
C MET A 5 9.42 10.50 -0.34
N ASP A 6 9.40 10.96 -1.60
CA ASP A 6 10.30 12.06 -1.97
C ASP A 6 9.85 13.43 -1.40
N ASP A 7 8.55 13.63 -1.16
CA ASP A 7 8.02 14.89 -0.58
C ASP A 7 7.63 14.77 0.91
N ALA A 8 7.64 13.57 1.50
CA ALA A 8 7.24 13.32 2.89
C ALA A 8 8.46 13.18 3.80
N MET A 9 9.33 14.19 3.83
CA MET A 9 10.56 14.13 4.64
C MET A 9 10.31 14.14 6.16
N ASP A 10 9.12 14.52 6.64
CA ASP A 10 8.89 14.79 8.07
C ASP A 10 7.73 14.03 8.75
N CYS A 11 7.04 13.10 8.08
CA CYS A 11 5.99 12.27 8.69
C CYS A 11 6.02 10.84 8.18
N LEU A 12 6.41 9.89 9.04
CA LEU A 12 6.31 8.46 8.76
C LEU A 12 4.82 8.09 8.56
N MET A 13 4.50 7.49 7.41
CA MET A 13 3.16 6.96 7.13
C MET A 13 2.84 5.83 8.12
N SER A 14 1.61 5.79 8.65
CA SER A 14 1.19 4.68 9.52
C SER A 14 1.19 3.36 8.74
N PHE A 15 1.38 2.22 9.42
CA PHE A 15 1.32 0.91 8.75
C PHE A 15 -0.05 0.67 8.08
N SER A 16 -1.14 1.14 8.69
CA SER A 16 -2.47 1.07 8.06
C SER A 16 -2.54 1.84 6.75
N ASP A 17 -2.01 3.08 6.72
CA ASP A 17 -1.99 3.90 5.51
C ASP A 17 -1.07 3.30 4.45
N PHE A 18 0.04 2.66 4.86
CA PHE A 18 0.89 1.88 3.96
C PHE A 18 0.11 0.77 3.27
N LEU A 19 -0.66 -0.03 4.01
CA LEU A 19 -1.40 -1.14 3.43
C LEU A 19 -2.44 -0.66 2.41
N PHE A 20 -3.19 0.40 2.71
CA PHE A 20 -4.16 0.94 1.76
C PHE A 20 -3.49 1.59 0.54
N ALA A 21 -2.39 2.33 0.73
CA ALA A 21 -1.66 2.89 -0.40
C ALA A 21 -1.00 1.78 -1.26
N PHE A 22 -0.52 0.72 -0.64
CA PHE A 22 -0.02 -0.47 -1.31
C PHE A 22 -1.12 -1.16 -2.12
N GLN A 23 -2.31 -1.33 -1.55
CA GLN A 23 -3.48 -1.87 -2.25
C GLN A 23 -3.80 -1.05 -3.51
N ILE A 24 -3.90 0.27 -3.37
CA ILE A 24 -4.15 1.16 -4.53
C ILE A 24 -3.06 0.99 -5.59
N GLN A 25 -1.79 1.02 -5.21
CA GLN A 25 -0.69 0.88 -6.15
C GLN A 25 -0.67 -0.50 -6.84
N PHE A 26 -1.03 -1.56 -6.13
CA PHE A 26 -1.00 -2.93 -6.64
C PHE A 26 -2.15 -3.18 -7.63
N TYR A 27 -3.36 -2.74 -7.30
CA TYR A 27 -4.55 -2.99 -8.13
C TYR A 27 -4.74 -1.97 -9.27
N TYR A 28 -4.25 -0.75 -9.11
CA TYR A 28 -4.43 0.33 -10.07
C TYR A 28 -3.10 0.84 -10.67
N SER A 29 -2.05 0.02 -10.71
CA SER A 29 -0.72 0.41 -11.18
C SER A 29 -0.73 1.13 -12.55
N GLU A 30 -1.34 0.51 -13.56
CA GLU A 30 -1.40 1.01 -14.94
C GLU A 30 -2.26 2.28 -15.07
N PHE A 31 -3.35 2.33 -14.30
CA PHE A 31 -4.17 3.53 -14.17
C PHE A 31 -3.32 4.68 -13.62
N LEU A 32 -2.62 4.48 -12.50
CA LEU A 32 -1.81 5.51 -11.86
C LEU A 32 -0.66 6.00 -12.74
N GLU A 33 -0.07 5.12 -13.56
CA GLU A 33 0.93 5.53 -14.56
C GLU A 33 0.32 6.48 -15.60
N SER A 34 -0.87 6.18 -16.09
CA SER A 34 -1.60 7.03 -17.05
C SER A 34 -2.04 8.35 -16.42
N VAL A 35 -2.53 8.33 -15.18
CA VAL A 35 -2.89 9.52 -14.41
C VAL A 35 -1.68 10.43 -14.20
N ALA A 36 -0.51 9.87 -13.89
CA ALA A 36 0.71 10.66 -13.70
C ALA A 36 1.06 11.47 -14.95
N VAL A 37 0.90 10.88 -16.14
CA VAL A 37 1.09 11.57 -17.42
C VAL A 37 0.09 12.71 -17.59
N ILE A 38 -1.20 12.46 -17.32
CA ILE A 38 -2.26 13.49 -17.38
C ILE A 38 -1.94 14.66 -16.44
N TYR A 39 -1.54 14.35 -15.20
CA TYR A 39 -1.20 15.37 -14.20
C TYR A 39 -0.04 16.25 -14.68
N GLN A 40 1.02 15.64 -15.22
CA GLN A 40 2.16 16.38 -15.77
C GLN A 40 1.79 17.23 -17.00
N ASP A 41 0.94 16.71 -17.88
CA ASP A 41 0.44 17.45 -19.04
C ASP A 41 -0.37 18.68 -18.62
N LEU A 42 -1.23 18.55 -17.62
CA LEU A 42 -2.00 19.67 -17.05
C LEU A 42 -1.09 20.69 -16.37
N LEU A 43 -0.07 20.25 -15.61
CA LEU A 43 0.95 21.16 -15.05
C LEU A 43 1.71 21.91 -16.15
N ALA A 44 2.00 21.26 -17.28
CA ALA A 44 2.61 21.87 -18.44
C ALA A 44 1.65 22.80 -19.23
N GLY A 45 0.41 22.97 -18.77
CA GLY A 45 -0.60 23.84 -19.39
C GLY A 45 -1.33 23.24 -20.59
N LYS A 46 -1.18 21.93 -20.85
CA LYS A 46 -1.92 21.24 -21.91
C LYS A 46 -3.36 20.99 -21.43
N ASN A 47 -4.27 21.90 -21.77
CA ASN A 47 -5.69 21.73 -21.48
C ASN A 47 -6.37 20.95 -22.62
N PRO A 48 -7.18 19.91 -22.34
CA PRO A 48 -7.96 19.19 -23.36
C PRO A 48 -8.90 20.10 -24.17
N ASN A 49 -9.26 21.27 -23.63
CA ASN A 49 -10.11 22.25 -24.29
C ASN A 49 -9.32 23.30 -25.11
N THR A 50 -7.99 23.19 -25.23
CA THR A 50 -7.19 24.13 -26.02
C THR A 50 -7.34 23.83 -27.52
N VAL A 51 -8.07 24.70 -28.22
CA VAL A 51 -8.14 24.70 -29.69
C VAL A 51 -6.88 25.39 -30.24
N ILE A 52 -6.01 24.63 -30.91
CA ILE A 52 -4.86 25.20 -31.62
C ILE A 52 -5.34 25.64 -33.01
N VAL A 53 -5.49 26.94 -33.20
CA VAL A 53 -5.81 27.52 -34.50
C VAL A 53 -4.50 27.68 -35.30
N PRO A 54 -4.41 27.20 -36.56
CA PRO A 54 -3.24 27.43 -37.40
C PRO A 54 -3.15 28.93 -37.76
N THR A 55 -2.43 29.71 -36.98
CA THR A 55 -2.07 31.08 -37.37
C THR A 55 -0.86 31.02 -38.29
N SER A 56 -1.04 31.38 -39.56
CA SER A 56 0.05 31.52 -40.53
C SER A 56 1.12 32.48 -39.99
N SER A 57 2.37 32.04 -40.04
CA SER A 57 3.52 32.66 -39.40
C SER A 57 3.91 34.01 -40.03
N SER A 58 3.98 35.06 -39.21
CA SER A 58 4.89 36.18 -39.44
C SER A 58 5.33 36.75 -38.11
N GLY A 59 6.65 36.72 -37.88
CA GLY A 59 7.30 37.50 -36.82
C GLY A 59 7.47 36.78 -35.48
N GLN A 60 8.71 36.34 -35.23
CA GLN A 60 9.31 36.09 -33.92
C GLN A 60 8.42 35.37 -32.90
N HIS A 61 8.51 34.04 -32.91
CA HIS A 61 8.10 33.21 -31.78
C HIS A 61 8.98 33.53 -30.57
N ARG A 62 8.66 34.63 -29.86
CA ARG A 62 8.86 34.61 -28.42
C ARG A 62 8.11 33.38 -27.96
N GLN A 63 8.81 32.39 -27.44
CA GLN A 63 8.19 31.48 -26.48
C GLN A 63 7.49 32.42 -25.49
N ARG A 64 6.16 32.53 -25.58
CA ARG A 64 5.40 33.01 -24.44
C ARG A 64 5.70 31.94 -23.40
N GLN A 65 6.61 32.25 -22.48
CA GLN A 65 6.64 31.56 -21.22
C GLN A 65 5.18 31.52 -20.75
N PRO A 66 4.66 30.35 -20.35
CA PRO A 66 3.37 30.33 -19.69
C PRO A 66 3.49 31.33 -18.54
N SER A 67 2.75 32.43 -18.63
CA SER A 67 2.51 33.34 -17.52
C SER A 67 1.64 32.58 -16.53
N ASN A 68 2.25 31.61 -15.87
CA ASN A 68 1.63 30.87 -14.81
C ASN A 68 2.59 31.01 -13.64
N ASP A 69 2.45 32.13 -12.92
CA ASP A 69 2.92 32.30 -11.55
C ASP A 69 2.17 31.33 -10.60
N CYS A 70 1.86 30.11 -11.04
CA CYS A 70 1.43 29.05 -10.15
C CYS A 70 2.71 28.38 -9.67
N SER A 71 2.95 28.49 -8.37
CA SER A 71 3.96 27.68 -7.74
C SER A 71 3.66 26.19 -8.02
N PRO A 72 4.66 25.32 -8.20
CA PRO A 72 4.42 23.87 -8.31
C PRO A 72 3.70 23.28 -7.09
N LEU A 73 3.61 24.06 -5.99
CA LEU A 73 2.85 23.75 -4.79
C LEU A 73 1.33 23.91 -4.98
N ASP A 74 0.86 24.68 -5.96
CA ASP A 74 -0.58 24.94 -6.16
C ASP A 74 -1.32 23.78 -6.88
N GLY A 75 -0.60 22.82 -7.46
CA GLY A 75 -1.21 21.65 -8.11
C GLY A 75 -2.06 21.99 -9.34
N VAL A 76 -2.94 21.06 -9.74
CA VAL A 76 -3.85 21.21 -10.90
C VAL A 76 -5.29 21.44 -10.45
N GLU A 77 -6.10 22.11 -11.28
CA GLU A 77 -7.54 22.27 -11.04
C GLU A 77 -8.26 20.92 -11.02
N ALA A 78 -9.01 20.63 -9.96
CA ALA A 78 -9.63 19.34 -9.72
C ALA A 78 -10.68 18.98 -10.77
N SER A 79 -11.44 19.97 -11.24
CA SER A 79 -12.48 19.79 -12.25
C SER A 79 -11.91 19.37 -13.61
N LEU A 80 -10.85 20.04 -14.06
CA LEU A 80 -10.14 19.70 -15.30
C LEU A 80 -9.45 18.34 -15.18
N PHE A 81 -8.85 18.06 -14.03
CA PHE A 81 -8.22 16.77 -13.77
C PHE A 81 -9.25 15.63 -13.84
N TYR A 82 -10.39 15.77 -13.15
CA TYR A 82 -11.46 14.78 -13.19
C TYR A 82 -12.00 14.55 -14.61
N GLN A 83 -12.18 15.61 -15.41
CA GLN A 83 -12.62 15.46 -16.81
C GLN A 83 -11.67 14.56 -17.63
N CYS A 84 -10.36 14.73 -17.45
CA CYS A 84 -9.36 13.86 -18.07
C CYS A 84 -9.46 12.42 -17.55
N LEU A 85 -9.64 12.24 -16.23
CA LEU A 85 -9.77 10.92 -15.61
C LEU A 85 -11.01 10.17 -16.05
N GLU A 86 -12.16 10.84 -16.16
CA GLU A 86 -13.41 10.25 -16.65
C GLU A 86 -13.19 9.67 -18.06
N SER A 87 -12.58 10.48 -18.94
CA SER A 87 -12.25 10.04 -20.30
C SER A 87 -11.23 8.90 -20.36
N LEU A 88 -10.34 8.79 -19.36
CA LEU A 88 -9.35 7.73 -19.23
C LEU A 88 -10.01 6.43 -18.79
N CYS A 89 -10.86 6.48 -17.77
CA CYS A 89 -11.59 5.32 -17.25
C CYS A 89 -12.47 4.68 -18.35
N ASP A 90 -13.16 5.49 -19.16
CA ASP A 90 -14.04 5.02 -20.24
C ASP A 90 -13.31 4.21 -21.33
N ARG A 91 -12.04 4.53 -21.59
CA ARG A 91 -11.22 3.88 -22.63
C ARG A 91 -10.22 2.86 -22.08
N SER A 92 -10.19 2.69 -20.77
CA SER A 92 -9.18 1.88 -20.10
C SER A 92 -9.41 0.38 -20.33
N LYS A 93 -8.32 -0.38 -20.44
CA LYS A 93 -8.35 -1.86 -20.48
C LYS A 93 -8.01 -2.49 -19.13
N TYR A 94 -7.66 -1.65 -18.16
CA TYR A 94 -7.15 -2.02 -16.86
C TYR A 94 -8.13 -1.60 -15.77
N SER A 95 -7.94 -2.15 -14.58
CA SER A 95 -8.74 -1.81 -13.41
C SER A 95 -8.66 -0.32 -13.10
N CYS A 96 -9.82 0.30 -12.88
CA CYS A 96 -9.94 1.69 -12.47
C CYS A 96 -10.80 1.80 -11.21
N PRO A 97 -10.54 2.78 -10.33
CA PRO A 97 -11.44 3.09 -9.23
C PRO A 97 -12.83 3.50 -9.76
N PRO A 98 -13.92 3.22 -9.03
CA PRO A 98 -15.26 3.61 -9.46
C PRO A 98 -15.37 5.12 -9.71
N SER A 99 -15.73 5.52 -10.93
CA SER A 99 -15.73 6.94 -11.35
C SER A 99 -16.58 7.85 -10.46
N ALA A 100 -17.73 7.35 -9.97
CA ALA A 100 -18.61 8.10 -9.07
C ALA A 100 -17.90 8.49 -7.76
N LEU A 101 -17.10 7.58 -7.19
CA LEU A 101 -16.36 7.83 -5.95
C LEU A 101 -15.18 8.77 -6.19
N VAL A 102 -14.48 8.62 -7.32
CA VAL A 102 -13.40 9.55 -7.70
C VAL A 102 -13.95 10.97 -7.88
N LYS A 103 -15.14 11.11 -8.47
CA LYS A 103 -15.81 12.41 -8.64
C LYS A 103 -16.13 13.05 -7.30
N GLU A 104 -16.75 12.28 -6.39
CA GLU A 104 -17.11 12.75 -5.06
C GLU A 104 -15.86 13.18 -4.28
N MET A 105 -14.82 12.34 -4.26
CA MET A 105 -13.54 12.63 -3.63
C MET A 105 -12.94 13.95 -4.13
N LEU A 106 -12.89 14.15 -5.46
CA LEU A 106 -12.32 15.36 -6.06
C LEU A 106 -13.20 16.60 -5.94
N SER A 107 -14.52 16.44 -5.76
CA SER A 107 -15.46 17.57 -5.67
C SER A 107 -15.22 18.49 -4.47
N SER A 108 -14.52 17.98 -3.44
CA SER A 108 -14.18 18.70 -2.22
C SER A 108 -13.00 19.67 -2.37
N ALA A 109 -12.19 19.52 -3.42
CA ALA A 109 -10.97 20.29 -3.64
C ALA A 109 -11.10 21.17 -4.88
N GLN A 110 -10.62 22.40 -4.80
CA GLN A 110 -10.48 23.25 -5.98
C GLN A 110 -9.24 22.85 -6.79
N ARG A 111 -8.13 22.62 -6.08
CA ARG A 111 -6.84 22.21 -6.65
C ARG A 111 -6.25 21.06 -5.86
N LEU A 112 -5.44 20.25 -6.53
CA LEU A 112 -4.76 19.14 -5.89
C LEU A 112 -3.37 18.90 -6.48
N THR A 113 -2.45 18.46 -5.63
CA THR A 113 -1.18 17.89 -6.06
C THR A 113 -1.36 16.40 -6.40
N PHE A 114 -0.44 15.83 -7.17
CA PHE A 114 -0.48 14.40 -7.46
C PHE A 114 -0.38 13.57 -6.18
N TYR A 115 0.47 13.99 -5.23
CA TYR A 115 0.53 13.37 -3.92
C TYR A 115 -0.81 13.47 -3.16
N GLY A 116 -1.45 14.65 -3.19
CA GLY A 116 -2.77 14.85 -2.60
C GLY A 116 -3.83 13.92 -3.19
N PHE A 117 -3.81 13.70 -4.51
CA PHE A 117 -4.66 12.72 -5.18
C PHE A 117 -4.43 11.29 -4.70
N LEU A 118 -3.16 10.84 -4.70
CA LEU A 118 -2.81 9.49 -4.25
C LEU A 118 -3.22 9.25 -2.80
N MET A 119 -3.02 10.25 -1.95
CA MET A 119 -3.40 10.19 -0.55
C MET A 119 -4.92 10.13 -0.37
N ALA A 120 -5.67 10.92 -1.15
CA ALA A 120 -7.13 10.88 -1.15
C ALA A 120 -7.64 9.51 -1.60
N LEU A 121 -7.10 8.94 -2.69
CA LEU A 121 -7.44 7.59 -3.15
C LEU A 121 -7.19 6.52 -2.09
N ALA A 122 -6.02 6.55 -1.44
CA ALA A 122 -5.66 5.57 -0.42
C ALA A 122 -6.55 5.66 0.83
N LYS A 123 -7.05 6.86 1.15
CA LYS A 123 -7.89 7.09 2.35
C LYS A 123 -9.39 6.94 2.09
N ASP A 124 -9.82 6.90 0.83
CA ASP A 124 -11.24 6.82 0.50
C ASP A 124 -11.83 5.45 0.86
N GLN A 125 -12.80 5.43 1.78
CA GLN A 125 -13.41 4.19 2.25
C GLN A 125 -14.25 3.51 1.18
N GLY A 126 -14.93 4.28 0.33
CA GLY A 126 -15.75 3.72 -0.74
C GLY A 126 -14.90 2.98 -1.75
N ILE A 127 -13.77 3.56 -2.16
CA ILE A 127 -12.83 2.96 -3.10
C ILE A 127 -12.18 1.72 -2.48
N ASN A 128 -11.76 1.80 -1.22
CA ASN A 128 -11.17 0.66 -0.52
C ASN A 128 -12.16 -0.51 -0.36
N ARG A 129 -13.42 -0.23 -0.05
CA ARG A 129 -14.50 -1.24 0.01
C ARG A 129 -14.83 -1.82 -1.36
N ALA A 130 -14.84 -1.00 -2.41
CA ALA A 130 -15.06 -1.46 -3.78
C ALA A 130 -13.92 -2.39 -4.27
N LEU A 131 -12.69 -2.15 -3.82
CA LEU A 131 -11.56 -3.05 -4.06
C LEU A 131 -11.67 -4.36 -3.28
N GLY A 132 -12.06 -4.28 -2.00
CA GLY A 132 -12.35 -5.45 -1.16
C GLY A 132 -11.15 -6.34 -0.83
N ALA A 133 -9.91 -5.87 -1.04
CA ALA A 133 -8.70 -6.65 -0.77
C ALA A 133 -8.23 -6.53 0.70
N LEU A 134 -8.64 -5.49 1.41
CA LEU A 134 -8.39 -5.25 2.83
C LEU A 134 -9.72 -5.05 3.56
N PRO A 135 -9.79 -5.38 4.87
CA PRO A 135 -10.93 -5.03 5.71
C PRO A 135 -11.06 -3.51 5.89
N ASP A 136 -12.16 -3.06 6.47
CA ASP A 136 -12.32 -1.67 6.86
C ASP A 136 -11.18 -1.23 7.80
N LYS A 137 -10.76 0.03 7.71
CA LYS A 137 -9.58 0.53 8.44
C LYS A 137 -9.68 0.36 9.96
N GLY A 138 -10.89 0.42 10.52
CA GLY A 138 -11.14 0.18 11.95
C GLY A 138 -10.94 -1.28 12.36
N ASP A 139 -11.10 -2.20 11.43
CA ASP A 139 -11.06 -3.65 11.68
C ASP A 139 -9.70 -4.27 11.34
N LEU A 140 -8.79 -3.50 10.73
CA LEU A 140 -7.51 -3.96 10.20
C LEU A 140 -6.59 -4.62 11.24
N PHE A 141 -6.71 -4.21 12.50
CA PHE A 141 -5.90 -4.71 13.61
C PHE A 141 -6.69 -5.57 14.61
N LEU A 142 -7.92 -5.93 14.28
CA LEU A 142 -8.72 -6.81 15.13
C LEU A 142 -8.21 -8.24 14.98
N ASP A 143 -7.63 -8.78 16.05
CA ASP A 143 -7.26 -10.18 16.16
C ASP A 143 -7.78 -10.74 17.49
N PRO A 144 -9.04 -11.22 17.50
CA PRO A 144 -9.67 -11.74 18.72
C PRO A 144 -8.89 -12.90 19.37
N ALA A 145 -8.11 -13.66 18.58
CA ALA A 145 -7.31 -14.75 19.09
C ALA A 145 -6.09 -14.22 19.86
N MET A 146 -5.37 -13.25 19.27
CA MET A 146 -4.26 -12.58 19.94
C MET A 146 -4.74 -11.81 21.19
N ASP A 147 -5.86 -11.11 21.09
CA ASP A 147 -6.46 -10.36 22.20
C ASP A 147 -6.79 -11.29 23.38
N GLN A 148 -7.37 -12.46 23.11
CA GLN A 148 -7.66 -13.46 24.14
C GLN A 148 -6.37 -14.02 24.80
N GLU A 149 -5.32 -14.28 24.02
CA GLU A 149 -4.05 -14.74 24.57
C GLU A 149 -3.38 -13.67 25.44
N LEU A 150 -3.51 -12.40 25.07
CA LEU A 150 -3.03 -11.27 25.87
C LEU A 150 -3.80 -11.16 27.19
N GLU A 151 -5.13 -11.30 27.17
CA GLU A 151 -5.95 -11.31 28.40
C GLU A 151 -5.55 -12.44 29.35
N LYS A 152 -5.32 -13.65 28.83
CA LYS A 152 -4.82 -14.80 29.64
C LYS A 152 -3.48 -14.50 30.28
N LEU A 153 -2.56 -13.86 29.56
CA LEU A 153 -1.25 -13.49 30.08
C LEU A 153 -1.37 -12.42 31.18
N VAL A 154 -2.20 -11.39 30.96
CA VAL A 154 -2.44 -10.33 31.95
C VAL A 154 -3.05 -10.92 33.24
N ALA A 155 -3.99 -11.85 33.12
CA ALA A 155 -4.58 -12.55 34.27
C ALA A 155 -3.54 -13.36 35.06
N GLN A 156 -2.62 -14.04 34.38
CA GLN A 156 -1.52 -14.78 35.02
C GLN A 156 -0.55 -13.86 35.74
N VAL A 157 -0.14 -12.75 35.12
CA VAL A 157 0.79 -11.78 35.73
C VAL A 157 0.15 -11.06 36.93
N SER A 158 -1.15 -10.74 36.83
CA SER A 158 -1.91 -10.13 37.93
C SER A 158 -2.18 -11.10 39.08
N GLY A 159 -2.30 -12.40 38.79
CA GLY A 159 -2.39 -13.45 39.80
C GLY A 159 -1.07 -13.68 40.56
N LEU A 160 0.06 -13.26 40.00
CA LEU A 160 1.39 -13.36 40.64
C LEU A 160 1.70 -12.20 41.59
N SER A 161 0.95 -11.09 41.54
CA SER A 161 1.20 -9.88 42.35
C SER A 161 0.44 -9.81 43.68
N VAL A 162 -0.37 -10.83 44.03
CA VAL A 162 -0.95 -11.00 45.36
C VAL A 162 -0.47 -12.31 45.99
N SER A 163 0.81 -12.33 46.37
CA SER A 163 1.32 -13.27 47.38
C SER A 163 2.01 -12.47 48.48
N GLY A 164 1.21 -11.67 49.21
CA GLY A 164 1.54 -11.11 50.52
C GLY A 164 1.09 -12.07 51.64
N PRO A 165 1.69 -12.00 52.84
CA PRO A 165 2.23 -13.16 53.55
C PRO A 165 1.15 -14.02 54.22
N THR A 166 1.01 -15.26 53.80
CA THR A 166 0.40 -16.29 54.66
C THR A 166 1.48 -16.86 55.57
N SER A 167 1.42 -16.41 56.83
CA SER A 167 2.11 -16.98 57.98
C SER A 167 1.97 -18.51 58.01
N PHE A 168 3.09 -19.21 57.85
CA PHE A 168 3.20 -20.60 58.29
C PHE A 168 4.47 -20.74 59.14
N SER A 169 4.24 -20.87 60.44
CA SER A 169 5.20 -21.40 61.39
C SER A 169 5.59 -22.83 60.97
N GLY A 170 6.87 -23.16 61.09
CA GLY A 170 7.31 -24.53 61.28
C GLY A 170 8.12 -25.14 60.14
N ASP A 171 9.37 -25.41 60.48
CA ASP A 171 10.30 -26.40 59.95
C ASP A 171 11.10 -26.17 58.66
N THR A 172 12.40 -26.09 58.92
CA THR A 172 13.54 -26.27 58.03
C THR A 172 13.56 -27.64 57.36
N ALA A 173 13.96 -27.62 56.09
CA ALA A 173 14.50 -28.71 55.26
C ALA A 173 13.61 -29.07 54.07
N ASN A 174 13.95 -28.49 52.92
CA ASN A 174 13.94 -29.04 51.55
C ASN A 174 13.66 -27.90 50.57
N LEU A 175 14.73 -27.33 50.02
CA LEU A 175 14.69 -26.47 48.85
C LEU A 175 14.19 -27.27 47.64
N PRO A 176 13.09 -26.89 46.98
CA PRO A 176 12.85 -27.32 45.61
C PRO A 176 13.72 -26.47 44.68
N VAL A 177 14.50 -27.16 43.87
CA VAL A 177 15.30 -26.61 42.78
C VAL A 177 14.45 -25.65 41.92
N ARG A 178 14.94 -24.42 41.79
CA ARG A 178 14.43 -23.40 40.89
C ARG A 178 14.57 -23.85 39.44
N ASN A 179 13.56 -24.53 38.91
CA ASN A 179 13.45 -24.74 37.46
C ASN A 179 12.85 -23.47 36.84
N SER A 180 13.72 -22.63 36.28
CA SER A 180 13.33 -21.57 35.37
C SER A 180 12.55 -22.19 34.19
N PRO A 181 11.32 -21.75 33.85
CA PRO A 181 10.66 -22.22 32.65
C PRO A 181 11.43 -21.63 31.46
N ARG A 182 12.17 -22.49 30.75
CA ARG A 182 12.73 -22.13 29.45
C ARG A 182 11.55 -21.82 28.53
N ILE A 183 11.42 -20.54 28.17
CA ILE A 183 10.53 -20.07 27.13
C ILE A 183 10.98 -20.75 25.83
N ASN A 184 10.34 -21.85 25.50
CA ASN A 184 10.41 -22.43 24.16
C ASN A 184 9.19 -21.92 23.41
N SER A 185 9.34 -20.78 22.73
CA SER A 185 8.39 -20.33 21.70
C SER A 185 8.36 -21.36 20.56
N PRO A 186 7.19 -21.92 20.18
CA PRO A 186 7.11 -22.89 19.11
C PRO A 186 6.97 -22.17 17.76
N TRP A 187 8.01 -21.47 17.31
CA TRP A 187 8.08 -21.05 15.92
C TRP A 187 8.40 -22.27 15.06
N LYS A 188 7.38 -22.84 14.41
CA LYS A 188 7.57 -23.87 13.37
C LYS A 188 7.80 -23.17 12.02
N PRO A 189 8.94 -23.40 11.33
CA PRO A 189 9.11 -23.00 9.95
C PRO A 189 8.22 -23.87 9.05
N LEU A 190 7.39 -23.26 8.21
CA LEU A 190 6.65 -23.95 7.15
C LEU A 190 7.59 -24.28 5.99
N HIS A 191 8.37 -25.36 6.14
CA HIS A 191 8.97 -26.04 4.98
C HIS A 191 8.66 -27.53 5.06
N HIS A 192 7.60 -27.94 4.37
CA HIS A 192 7.44 -29.34 3.99
C HIS A 192 8.05 -29.58 2.61
N ARG A 193 9.33 -29.98 2.66
CA ARG A 193 10.03 -30.72 1.62
C ARG A 193 9.34 -32.08 1.45
N ARG A 194 8.60 -32.30 0.36
CA ARG A 194 8.20 -33.65 -0.06
C ARG A 194 9.43 -34.33 -0.66
N LYS A 195 10.05 -35.23 0.10
CA LYS A 195 10.96 -36.24 -0.45
C LYS A 195 10.11 -37.25 -1.22
N MET A 196 10.48 -37.50 -2.47
CA MET A 196 10.04 -38.68 -3.23
C MET A 196 11.32 -39.42 -3.57
N ASP A 197 11.62 -40.44 -2.77
CA ASP A 197 12.70 -41.38 -3.03
C ASP A 197 12.15 -42.43 -4.01
N ALA A 198 12.75 -42.52 -5.20
CA ALA A 198 12.72 -43.73 -6.03
C ALA A 198 13.91 -43.67 -6.98
N GLU A 199 14.88 -44.52 -6.69
CA GLU A 199 16.07 -44.83 -7.48
C GLU A 199 15.68 -45.34 -8.87
N SER A 200 16.40 -44.95 -9.92
CA SER A 200 16.55 -45.80 -11.11
C SER A 200 17.84 -45.48 -11.83
N GLU A 201 18.59 -46.54 -12.07
CA GLU A 201 19.95 -46.64 -12.55
C GLU A 201 20.22 -45.94 -13.88
N GLY A 202 21.47 -45.53 -14.06
CA GLY A 202 21.97 -44.91 -15.27
C GLY A 202 22.05 -45.85 -16.46
N SER A 203 22.23 -45.25 -17.63
CA SER A 203 23.05 -45.82 -18.68
C SER A 203 23.63 -44.69 -19.52
N ASN A 204 24.95 -44.76 -19.70
CA ASN A 204 25.77 -43.87 -20.48
C ASN A 204 25.86 -44.51 -21.87
N GLU A 205 25.56 -43.79 -22.95
CA GLU A 205 26.06 -44.16 -24.28
C GLU A 205 26.04 -42.97 -25.23
N GLU A 206 27.24 -42.63 -25.67
CA GLU A 206 27.56 -41.60 -26.65
C GLU A 206 26.95 -41.97 -28.01
N THR A 207 26.43 -40.99 -28.75
CA THR A 207 26.31 -41.11 -30.20
C THR A 207 26.61 -39.78 -30.86
N ASP A 208 27.82 -39.74 -31.42
CA ASP A 208 28.26 -38.90 -32.50
C ASP A 208 27.41 -39.19 -33.76
N SER A 209 26.95 -38.14 -34.44
CA SER A 209 26.72 -38.17 -35.89
C SER A 209 26.48 -36.75 -36.43
N SER A 210 27.52 -36.24 -37.06
CA SER A 210 27.52 -35.26 -38.14
C SER A 210 26.46 -35.50 -39.23
N GLY A 211 25.98 -34.45 -39.90
CA GLY A 211 25.33 -34.62 -41.20
C GLY A 211 24.45 -33.47 -41.70
N ASN A 212 25.12 -32.54 -42.40
CA ASN A 212 24.64 -31.73 -43.55
C ASN A 212 23.55 -30.66 -43.36
#